data_AF-A0A401ULP1-F1
#
_entry.id   AF-A0A401ULP1-F1
#
_cell.length_a   1.000
_cell.length_b   1.000
_cell.length_c   1.000
_cell.angle_alpha   90.00
_cell.angle_beta   90.00
_cell.angle_gamma   90.00
#
_symmetry.space_group_name_H-M   'P 1'
#
loop_
_entity.id
_entity.type
_entity.pdbx_description
1 polymer ?
#
loop_
_entity_poly.entity_id
_entity_poly.type
_entity_poly.pdbx_seq_one_letter_code
_entity_poly.pdbx_strand_id
1 'polypeptide(L)'
;MKSKEEMKIYRHNYYIKHKDIEQAQMKVWQANNPEKVRQIKEQLKEDGYYKNYYDANKEEIIAYNINYRKNFYKQFERHVVYLLVNKSMKVLYTGSSFNIRRRLENHIGGWSHLELTKEKWNALECNYFQYCYLDVGDNNERLYIESLLINKFEPVLNSYEPIKNNNITEARKAELKEYADTLIFKVWDK
;
A
#
# COMPACT_ATOMS: atom_id res chain seq x y z
N MET A 1 18.71 -19.16 -27.35
CA MET A 1 17.45 -19.61 -26.72
C MET A 1 17.21 -18.76 -25.48
N LYS A 2 16.04 -18.14 -25.31
CA LYS A 2 15.71 -17.40 -24.08
C LYS A 2 15.57 -18.37 -22.92
N SER A 3 16.06 -18.02 -21.74
CA SER A 3 15.85 -18.79 -20.51
C SER A 3 14.36 -18.83 -20.13
N LYS A 4 13.96 -19.75 -19.24
CA LYS A 4 12.57 -19.86 -18.76
C LYS A 4 12.08 -18.54 -18.14
N GLU A 5 12.91 -17.86 -17.34
CA GLU A 5 12.65 -16.53 -16.77
C GLU A 5 12.46 -15.46 -17.87
N GLU A 6 13.36 -15.40 -18.84
CA GLU A 6 13.29 -14.43 -19.95
C GLU A 6 12.05 -14.63 -20.82
N MET A 7 11.63 -15.89 -21.00
CA MET A 7 10.40 -16.25 -21.67
C MET A 7 9.15 -15.81 -20.90
N LYS A 8 9.13 -15.94 -19.58
CA LYS A 8 8.01 -15.45 -18.74
C LYS A 8 7.87 -13.93 -18.83
N ILE A 9 8.97 -13.20 -18.69
CA ILE A 9 8.99 -11.73 -18.79
C ILE A 9 8.55 -11.27 -20.19
N TYR A 10 9.07 -11.91 -21.24
CA TYR A 10 8.69 -11.61 -22.62
C TYR A 10 7.19 -11.81 -22.87
N ARG A 11 6.64 -12.96 -22.44
CA ARG A 11 5.19 -13.25 -22.56
C ARG A 11 4.35 -12.26 -21.77
N HIS A 12 4.79 -11.86 -20.58
CA HIS A 12 4.11 -10.87 -19.76
C HIS A 12 4.08 -9.49 -20.42
N ASN A 13 5.22 -9.01 -20.92
CA ASN A 13 5.30 -7.71 -21.60
C ASN A 13 4.50 -7.69 -22.91
N TYR A 14 4.50 -8.81 -23.65
CA TYR A 14 3.64 -8.98 -24.82
C TYR A 14 2.17 -8.88 -24.43
N TYR A 15 1.74 -9.62 -23.40
CA TYR A 15 0.37 -9.55 -22.89
C TYR A 15 -0.02 -8.13 -22.47
N ILE A 16 0.80 -7.43 -21.68
CA ILE A 16 0.52 -6.04 -21.25
C ILE A 16 0.34 -5.10 -22.46
N LYS A 17 1.12 -5.29 -23.52
CA LYS A 17 1.08 -4.46 -24.73
C LYS A 17 -0.15 -4.73 -25.61
N HIS A 18 -0.65 -5.95 -25.60
CA HIS A 18 -1.71 -6.40 -26.52
C HIS A 18 -3.06 -6.66 -25.84
N LYS A 19 -3.12 -6.69 -24.51
CA LYS A 19 -4.33 -7.02 -23.73
C LYS A 19 -5.54 -6.17 -24.13
N ASP A 20 -5.36 -4.89 -24.42
CA ASP A 20 -6.48 -3.98 -24.67
C ASP A 20 -7.11 -4.26 -26.05
N ILE A 21 -6.27 -4.59 -27.04
CA ILE A 21 -6.69 -4.99 -28.39
C ILE A 21 -7.38 -6.35 -28.34
N GLU A 22 -6.78 -7.31 -27.64
CA GLU A 22 -7.35 -8.66 -27.47
C GLU A 22 -8.68 -8.62 -26.72
N GLN A 23 -8.80 -7.80 -25.66
CA GLN A 23 -10.05 -7.61 -24.93
C GLN A 23 -11.13 -6.95 -25.79
N ALA A 24 -10.77 -5.96 -26.61
CA ALA A 24 -11.71 -5.31 -27.52
C ALA A 24 -12.22 -6.29 -28.58
N GLN A 25 -11.33 -7.06 -29.21
CA GLN A 25 -11.69 -8.11 -30.18
C GLN A 25 -12.56 -9.19 -29.54
N MET A 26 -12.22 -9.61 -28.32
CA MET A 26 -12.99 -10.59 -27.56
C MET A 26 -14.41 -10.07 -27.27
N LYS A 27 -14.57 -8.80 -26.86
CA LYS A 27 -15.90 -8.20 -26.63
C LYS A 27 -16.75 -8.19 -27.89
N VAL A 28 -16.18 -7.81 -29.03
CA VAL A 28 -16.87 -7.83 -30.34
C VAL A 28 -17.27 -9.26 -30.71
N TRP A 29 -16.37 -10.21 -30.55
CA TRP A 29 -16.65 -11.62 -30.82
C TRP A 29 -17.76 -12.16 -29.92
N GLN A 30 -17.73 -11.86 -28.61
CA GLN A 30 -18.74 -12.27 -27.65
C GLN A 30 -20.12 -11.69 -27.99
N ALA A 31 -20.18 -10.42 -28.38
CA ALA A 31 -21.42 -9.78 -28.82
C ALA A 31 -22.01 -10.46 -30.07
N ASN A 32 -21.15 -10.90 -30.99
CA ASN A 32 -21.55 -11.59 -32.22
C ASN A 32 -21.79 -13.10 -32.06
N ASN A 33 -21.44 -13.70 -30.92
CA ASN A 33 -21.56 -15.15 -30.68
C ASN A 33 -22.21 -15.48 -29.31
N PRO A 34 -23.39 -14.94 -28.99
CA PRO A 34 -23.97 -15.04 -27.65
C PRO A 34 -24.25 -16.48 -27.20
N GLU A 35 -24.75 -17.35 -28.09
CA GLU A 35 -25.03 -18.76 -27.77
C GLU A 35 -23.74 -19.57 -27.51
N LYS A 36 -22.67 -19.34 -28.27
CA LYS A 36 -21.37 -20.00 -28.01
C LYS A 36 -20.81 -19.56 -26.67
N VAL A 37 -20.94 -18.28 -26.31
CA VAL A 37 -20.55 -17.77 -25.00
C VAL A 37 -21.36 -18.42 -23.88
N ARG A 38 -22.67 -18.64 -24.08
CA ARG A 38 -23.53 -19.32 -23.12
C ARG A 38 -23.11 -20.77 -22.92
N GLN A 39 -22.91 -21.51 -24.01
CA GLN A 39 -22.43 -22.91 -23.97
C GLN A 39 -21.07 -23.03 -23.27
N ILE A 40 -20.10 -22.17 -23.61
CA ILE A 40 -18.79 -22.15 -22.93
C ILE A 40 -18.95 -21.86 -21.42
N LYS A 41 -19.82 -20.93 -21.03
CA LYS A 41 -20.05 -20.61 -19.61
C LYS A 41 -20.72 -21.76 -18.86
N GLU A 42 -21.67 -22.46 -19.48
CA GLU A 42 -22.32 -23.65 -18.92
C GLU A 42 -21.28 -24.77 -18.73
N GLN A 43 -20.44 -25.01 -19.75
CA GLN A 43 -19.37 -26.01 -19.71
C GLN A 43 -18.30 -25.69 -18.66
N LEU A 44 -17.88 -24.43 -18.54
CA LEU A 44 -16.94 -23.97 -17.50
C LEU A 44 -17.52 -24.06 -16.08
N LYS A 45 -18.85 -23.97 -15.93
CA LYS A 45 -19.55 -24.19 -14.67
C LYS A 45 -19.60 -25.67 -14.29
N GLU A 46 -19.87 -26.54 -15.27
CA GLU A 46 -19.95 -28.00 -15.07
C GLU A 46 -18.59 -28.64 -14.77
N ASP A 47 -17.53 -28.24 -15.47
CA ASP A 47 -16.20 -28.83 -15.29
C ASP A 47 -15.53 -28.43 -13.96
N GLY A 48 -16.13 -27.50 -13.22
CA GLY A 48 -15.54 -26.92 -12.01
C GLY A 48 -14.14 -26.35 -12.25
N TYR A 49 -13.73 -26.16 -13.51
CA TYR A 49 -12.32 -26.04 -13.90
C TYR A 49 -11.61 -24.91 -13.15
N TYR A 50 -12.26 -23.76 -13.01
CA TYR A 50 -11.72 -22.64 -12.25
C TYR A 50 -11.62 -22.90 -10.75
N LYS A 51 -12.58 -23.65 -10.18
CA LYS A 51 -12.58 -24.02 -8.76
C LYS A 51 -11.55 -25.11 -8.48
N ASN A 52 -11.51 -26.15 -9.30
CA ASN A 52 -10.56 -27.26 -9.22
C ASN A 52 -9.13 -26.80 -9.50
N TYR A 53 -8.91 -25.92 -10.48
CA TYR A 53 -7.59 -25.35 -10.76
C TYR A 53 -7.14 -24.42 -9.62
N TYR A 54 -8.03 -23.54 -9.14
CA TYR A 54 -7.68 -22.67 -8.02
C TYR A 54 -7.37 -23.49 -6.76
N ASP A 55 -8.20 -24.46 -6.40
CA ASP A 55 -8.00 -25.30 -5.22
C ASP A 55 -6.73 -26.16 -5.34
N ALA A 56 -6.44 -26.71 -6.52
CA ALA A 56 -5.22 -27.49 -6.77
C ALA A 56 -3.93 -26.67 -6.79
N ASN A 57 -4.00 -25.38 -7.15
CA ASN A 57 -2.84 -24.50 -7.27
C ASN A 57 -2.84 -23.37 -6.24
N LYS A 58 -3.71 -23.44 -5.23
CA LYS A 58 -3.98 -22.37 -4.28
C LYS A 58 -2.71 -21.92 -3.57
N GLU A 59 -1.89 -22.87 -3.12
CA GLU A 59 -0.64 -22.60 -2.41
C GLU A 59 0.38 -21.90 -3.30
N GLU A 60 0.55 -22.35 -4.56
CA GLU A 60 1.45 -21.70 -5.53
C GLU A 60 0.95 -20.29 -5.90
N ILE A 61 -0.35 -20.11 -6.11
CA ILE A 61 -0.94 -18.80 -6.43
C ILE A 61 -0.79 -17.85 -5.24
N ILE A 62 -1.01 -18.32 -4.02
CA ILE A 62 -0.79 -17.54 -2.80
C ILE A 62 0.69 -17.20 -2.66
N ALA A 63 1.60 -18.16 -2.82
CA ALA A 63 3.05 -17.95 -2.72
C ALA A 63 3.56 -16.98 -3.80
N TYR A 64 3.09 -17.12 -5.04
CA TYR A 64 3.38 -16.20 -6.13
C TYR A 64 2.87 -14.80 -5.81
N ASN A 65 1.63 -14.65 -5.35
CA ASN A 65 1.07 -13.35 -4.99
C ASN A 65 1.79 -12.71 -3.80
N ILE A 66 2.18 -13.50 -2.79
CA ILE A 66 2.98 -13.02 -1.66
C ILE A 66 4.34 -12.53 -2.15
N ASN A 67 5.05 -13.32 -2.95
CA ASN A 67 6.36 -12.94 -3.49
C ASN A 67 6.27 -11.77 -4.47
N TYR A 68 5.26 -11.75 -5.34
CA TYR A 68 5.01 -10.66 -6.27
C TYR A 68 4.73 -9.36 -5.51
N ARG A 69 3.80 -9.38 -4.55
CA ARG A 69 3.50 -8.21 -3.71
C ARG A 69 4.74 -7.77 -2.93
N LYS A 70 5.46 -8.71 -2.32
CA LYS A 70 6.70 -8.43 -1.58
C LYS A 70 7.72 -7.72 -2.46
N ASN A 71 7.98 -8.23 -3.66
CA ASN A 71 8.95 -7.65 -4.59
C ASN A 71 8.47 -6.34 -5.22
N PHE A 72 7.19 -6.25 -5.59
CA PHE A 72 6.58 -5.04 -6.12
C PHE A 72 6.61 -3.88 -5.12
N TYR A 73 6.42 -4.17 -3.83
CA TYR A 73 6.47 -3.16 -2.78
C TYR A 73 7.88 -2.84 -2.28
N LYS A 74 8.83 -3.77 -2.41
CA LYS A 74 10.23 -3.59 -1.98
C LYS A 74 10.90 -2.39 -2.64
N GLN A 75 10.63 -2.12 -3.92
CA GLN A 75 11.16 -0.95 -4.62
C GLN A 75 10.61 0.40 -4.10
N PHE A 76 9.50 0.37 -3.36
CA PHE A 76 8.89 1.55 -2.76
C PHE A 76 9.18 1.65 -1.25
N GLU A 77 9.99 0.74 -0.71
CA GLU A 77 10.37 0.77 0.71
C GLU A 77 11.30 1.95 0.98
N ARG A 78 10.77 2.96 1.67
CA ARG A 78 11.50 4.13 2.15
C ARG A 78 10.97 4.52 3.51
N HIS A 79 11.87 4.96 4.39
CA HIS A 79 11.46 5.56 5.65
C HIS A 79 10.55 6.75 5.37
N VAL A 80 9.37 6.74 5.98
CA VAL A 80 8.35 7.77 5.78
C VAL A 80 7.67 8.05 7.10
N VAL A 81 7.33 9.32 7.32
CA VAL A 81 6.38 9.77 8.34
C VAL A 81 5.15 10.32 7.66
N TYR A 82 4.00 10.19 8.32
CA TYR A 82 2.73 10.63 7.79
C TYR A 82 1.82 11.16 8.90
N LEU A 83 0.93 12.05 8.51
CA LEU A 83 -0.03 12.74 9.36
C LEU A 83 -1.44 12.47 8.83
N LEU A 84 -2.37 12.18 9.72
CA LEU A 84 -3.81 12.27 9.44
C LEU A 84 -4.28 13.66 9.88
N VAL A 85 -4.88 14.42 8.97
CA VAL A 85 -5.29 15.81 9.22
C VAL A 85 -6.80 15.93 9.02
N ASN A 86 -7.47 16.68 9.91
CA ASN A 86 -8.90 16.96 9.78
C ASN A 86 -9.17 18.23 8.94
N LYS A 87 -10.45 18.56 8.73
CA LYS A 87 -10.85 19.75 7.95
C LYS A 87 -10.40 21.08 8.56
N SER A 88 -10.19 21.10 9.88
CA SER A 88 -9.68 22.26 10.63
C SER A 88 -8.15 22.31 10.67
N MET A 89 -7.45 21.54 9.84
CA MET A 89 -5.98 21.47 9.79
C MET A 89 -5.32 20.94 11.08
N LYS A 90 -6.10 20.32 11.97
CA LYS A 90 -5.57 19.67 13.18
C LYS A 90 -5.01 18.29 12.82
N VAL A 91 -3.81 17.99 13.30
CA VAL A 91 -3.23 16.66 13.22
C VAL A 91 -3.94 15.74 14.21
N LEU A 92 -4.58 14.70 13.70
CA LEU A 92 -5.30 13.70 14.49
C LEU A 92 -4.42 12.51 14.86
N TYR A 93 -3.49 12.15 13.98
CA TYR A 93 -2.59 11.00 14.15
C TYR A 93 -1.27 11.27 13.44
N THR A 94 -0.17 10.86 14.08
CA THR A 94 1.17 10.83 13.50
C THR A 94 1.64 9.38 13.45
N GLY A 95 2.13 8.95 12.30
CA GLY A 95 2.64 7.60 12.12
C GLY A 95 3.89 7.55 11.27
N SER A 96 4.60 6.43 11.32
CA SER A 96 5.70 6.14 10.41
C SER A 96 5.56 4.79 9.71
N SER A 97 6.18 4.63 8.54
CA SER A 97 6.23 3.34 7.83
C SER A 97 7.48 3.18 6.96
N PHE A 98 7.56 2.04 6.28
CA PHE A 98 8.44 1.81 5.13
C PHE A 98 7.69 1.90 3.81
N ASN A 99 6.36 1.75 3.83
CA ASN A 99 5.55 1.76 2.63
C ASN A 99 4.32 2.62 2.87
N ILE A 100 4.40 3.88 2.42
CA ILE A 100 3.33 4.85 2.65
C ILE A 100 2.02 4.39 2.01
N ARG A 101 2.06 3.91 0.76
CA ARG A 101 0.87 3.50 0.03
C ARG A 101 0.08 2.42 0.77
N ARG A 102 0.75 1.31 1.11
CA ARG A 102 0.13 0.19 1.83
C ARG A 102 -0.40 0.64 3.19
N ARG A 103 0.35 1.49 3.90
CA ARG A 103 -0.04 1.99 5.22
C ARG A 103 -1.32 2.84 5.15
N LEU A 104 -1.38 3.78 4.21
CA LEU A 104 -2.55 4.65 4.03
C LEU A 104 -3.77 3.87 3.52
N GLU A 105 -3.57 2.93 2.57
CA GLU A 105 -4.63 2.02 2.11
C GLU A 105 -5.23 1.21 3.27
N ASN A 106 -4.40 0.72 4.19
CA ASN A 106 -4.88 0.01 5.39
C ASN A 106 -5.69 0.92 6.31
N HIS A 107 -5.27 2.18 6.53
CA HIS A 107 -6.05 3.11 7.35
C HIS A 107 -7.40 3.45 6.72
N ILE A 108 -7.41 3.74 5.42
CA ILE A 108 -8.64 4.06 4.66
C ILE A 108 -9.58 2.86 4.62
N GLY A 109 -9.03 1.64 4.46
CA GLY A 109 -9.82 0.43 4.44
C GLY A 109 -10.43 0.05 5.79
N GLY A 110 -9.88 0.58 6.90
CA GLY A 110 -10.22 0.15 8.27
C GLY A 110 -9.42 -1.06 8.79
N TRP A 111 -8.29 -1.40 8.17
CA TRP A 111 -7.49 -2.62 8.42
C TRP A 111 -6.23 -2.26 9.21
N SER A 112 -6.31 -1.20 10.01
CA SER A 112 -5.20 -0.65 10.78
C SER A 112 -5.57 -0.60 12.26
N HIS A 113 -4.57 -0.50 13.12
CA HIS A 113 -4.74 -0.35 14.57
C HIS A 113 -5.58 0.86 14.99
N LEU A 114 -5.82 1.85 14.11
CA LEU A 114 -6.69 2.98 14.42
C LEU A 114 -8.17 2.61 14.40
N GLU A 115 -8.54 1.51 13.74
CA GLU A 115 -9.91 0.99 13.66
C GLU A 115 -10.96 2.10 13.43
N LEU A 116 -10.62 3.03 12.52
CA LEU A 116 -11.48 4.16 12.21
C LEU A 116 -12.67 3.68 11.40
N THR A 117 -13.80 3.45 12.05
CA THR A 117 -15.08 3.20 11.39
C THR A 117 -15.56 4.45 10.65
N LYS A 118 -16.51 4.30 9.72
CA LYS A 118 -17.06 5.42 8.96
C LYS A 118 -17.62 6.53 9.88
N GLU A 119 -18.23 6.13 10.99
CA GLU A 119 -18.78 7.04 12.00
C GLU A 119 -17.67 7.84 12.67
N LYS A 120 -16.57 7.18 13.08
CA LYS A 120 -15.40 7.85 13.67
C LYS A 120 -14.71 8.78 12.68
N TRP A 121 -14.57 8.37 11.42
CA TRP A 121 -14.02 9.22 10.34
C TRP A 121 -14.80 10.53 10.20
N ASN A 122 -16.13 10.44 10.21
CA ASN A 122 -17.01 11.60 10.10
C ASN A 122 -16.95 12.47 11.35
N ALA A 123 -17.01 11.86 12.54
CA ALA A 123 -16.99 12.58 13.82
C ALA A 123 -15.68 13.35 14.04
N LEU A 124 -14.55 12.82 13.57
CA LEU A 124 -13.23 13.46 13.65
C LEU A 124 -12.99 14.47 12.51
N GLU A 125 -13.94 14.59 11.57
CA GLU A 125 -13.82 15.40 10.36
C GLU A 125 -12.53 15.13 9.58
N CYS A 126 -12.10 13.88 9.51
CA CYS A 126 -10.91 13.48 8.79
C CYS A 126 -10.96 13.98 7.33
N ASN A 127 -9.86 14.60 6.86
CA ASN A 127 -9.80 15.24 5.55
C ASN A 127 -8.85 14.49 4.61
N TYR A 128 -7.55 14.55 4.89
CA TYR A 128 -6.54 13.91 4.07
C TYR A 128 -5.36 13.42 4.91
N PHE A 129 -4.55 12.57 4.30
CA PHE A 129 -3.23 12.25 4.82
C PHE A 129 -2.19 13.16 4.18
N GLN A 130 -1.16 13.49 4.96
CA GLN A 130 0.08 14.04 4.43
C GLN A 130 1.24 13.12 4.76
N TYR A 131 2.30 13.16 3.97
CA TYR A 131 3.48 12.32 4.19
C TYR A 131 4.78 13.01 3.78
N CYS A 132 5.88 12.59 4.38
CA CYS A 132 7.22 13.03 4.04
C CYS A 132 8.17 11.83 4.04
N TYR A 133 8.91 11.65 2.94
CA TYR A 133 10.00 10.67 2.91
C TYR A 133 11.18 11.21 3.72
N LEU A 134 11.77 10.33 4.51
CA LEU A 134 12.88 10.65 5.38
C LEU A 134 14.18 10.21 4.76
N ASP A 135 15.20 11.05 4.90
CA ASP A 135 16.59 10.73 4.63
C ASP A 135 17.29 10.40 5.95
N VAL A 136 17.11 9.15 6.40
CA VAL A 136 17.61 8.66 7.68
C VAL A 136 18.32 7.32 7.49
N GLY A 137 19.29 7.04 8.36
CA GLY A 137 20.17 5.89 8.22
C GLY A 137 19.52 4.57 8.62
N ASP A 138 18.54 4.59 9.53
CA ASP A 138 17.92 3.38 10.03
C ASP A 138 16.47 3.55 10.57
N ASN A 139 15.92 2.45 11.08
CA ASN A 139 14.60 2.41 11.68
C ASN A 139 14.49 3.17 13.03
N ASN A 140 15.59 3.26 13.78
CA ASN A 140 15.61 3.95 15.07
C ASN A 140 15.43 5.45 14.88
N GLU A 141 16.13 6.03 13.91
CA GLU A 141 16.01 7.44 13.54
C GLU A 141 14.60 7.77 13.05
N ARG A 142 13.99 6.91 12.22
CA ARG A 142 12.59 7.07 11.78
C ARG A 142 11.63 7.14 12.96
N LEU A 143 11.73 6.21 13.91
CA LEU A 143 10.87 6.15 15.10
C LEU A 143 11.11 7.35 16.03
N TYR A 144 12.33 7.86 16.08
CA TYR A 144 12.65 9.05 16.84
C TYR A 144 12.03 10.31 16.22
N ILE A 145 12.09 10.47 14.89
CA ILE A 145 11.40 11.56 14.20
C ILE A 145 9.88 11.48 14.41
N GLU A 146 9.28 10.29 14.30
CA GLU A 146 7.85 10.09 14.62
C GLU A 146 7.52 10.57 16.04
N SER A 147 8.38 10.25 17.01
CA SER A 147 8.24 10.66 18.41
C SER A 147 8.31 12.17 18.58
N LEU A 148 9.23 12.84 17.88
CA LEU A 148 9.34 14.31 17.86
C LEU A 148 8.06 14.96 17.30
N LEU A 149 7.50 14.40 16.23
CA LEU A 149 6.28 14.90 15.60
C LEU A 149 5.03 14.64 16.46
N ILE A 150 4.96 13.51 17.17
CA ILE A 150 3.91 13.26 18.17
C ILE A 150 3.96 14.31 19.27
N ASN A 151 5.14 14.60 19.82
CA ASN A 151 5.30 15.63 20.84
C ASN A 151 4.96 17.04 20.32
N LYS A 152 5.31 17.33 19.06
CA LYS A 152 5.06 18.64 18.44
C LYS A 152 3.57 18.90 18.18
N PHE A 153 2.84 17.88 17.73
CA PHE A 153 1.45 18.04 17.28
C PHE A 153 0.40 17.58 18.29
N GLU A 154 0.79 16.83 19.31
CA GLU A 154 -0.09 16.24 20.34
C GLU A 154 -1.35 15.59 19.74
N PRO A 155 -1.20 14.66 18.78
CA PRO A 155 -2.32 14.07 18.06
C PRO A 155 -3.21 13.22 18.96
N VAL A 156 -4.53 13.43 18.88
CA VAL A 156 -5.52 12.81 19.77
C VAL A 156 -5.64 11.28 19.62
N LEU A 157 -5.22 10.71 18.48
CA LEU A 157 -5.32 9.28 18.20
C LEU A 157 -4.04 8.50 18.52
N ASN A 158 -2.92 9.17 18.85
CA ASN A 158 -1.74 8.47 19.34
C ASN A 158 -1.92 8.17 20.83
N SER A 159 -2.18 6.91 21.15
CA SER A 159 -2.38 6.44 22.53
C SER A 159 -1.12 5.96 23.24
N TYR A 160 0.01 5.88 22.52
CA TYR A 160 1.28 5.39 23.05
C TYR A 160 2.25 6.54 23.32
N GLU A 161 3.06 6.39 24.37
CA GLU A 161 4.13 7.34 24.65
C GLU A 161 5.19 7.28 23.54
N PRO A 162 5.75 8.43 23.13
CA PRO A 162 6.84 8.49 22.18
C PRO A 162 8.01 7.60 22.63
N ILE A 163 8.62 6.87 21.69
CA ILE A 163 9.71 5.94 22.00
C ILE A 163 10.92 6.74 22.46
N LYS A 164 11.32 6.52 23.72
CA LYS A 164 12.62 6.97 24.24
C LYS A 164 13.71 6.08 23.67
N ASN A 165 14.25 6.46 22.51
CA ASN A 165 15.30 5.67 21.86
C ASN A 165 16.66 5.95 22.48
N ASN A 166 17.24 4.96 23.15
CA ASN A 166 18.56 5.04 23.79
C ASN A 166 19.72 4.74 22.82
N ASN A 167 19.43 4.26 21.60
CA ASN A 167 20.45 3.86 20.62
C ASN A 167 20.88 4.99 19.67
N ILE A 168 20.39 6.22 19.89
CA ILE A 168 20.76 7.41 19.12
C ILE A 168 21.59 8.32 20.04
N THR A 169 22.74 8.77 19.57
CA THR A 169 23.59 9.70 20.34
C THR A 169 22.90 11.05 20.50
N GLU A 170 23.23 11.80 21.56
CA GLU A 170 22.62 13.11 21.81
C GLU A 170 22.91 14.13 20.69
N ALA A 171 24.11 14.08 20.11
CA ALA A 171 24.45 14.90 18.94
C ALA A 171 23.52 14.59 17.75
N ARG A 172 23.31 13.30 17.45
CA ARG A 172 22.42 12.89 16.35
C ARG A 172 20.95 13.21 16.65
N LYS A 173 20.52 13.13 17.92
CA LYS A 173 19.17 13.55 18.32
C LYS A 173 18.93 15.04 18.05
N ALA A 174 19.92 15.89 18.31
CA ALA A 174 19.84 17.33 18.03
C ALA A 174 19.69 17.59 16.52
N GLU A 175 20.50 16.94 15.68
CA GLU A 175 20.39 17.02 14.22
C GLU A 175 19.02 16.55 13.72
N LEU A 176 18.54 15.40 14.22
CA LEU A 176 17.25 14.85 13.82
C LEU A 176 16.07 15.74 14.26
N LYS A 177 16.23 16.49 15.35
CA LYS A 177 15.25 17.48 15.79
C LYS A 177 15.17 18.66 14.83
N GLU A 178 16.30 19.24 14.46
CA GLU A 178 16.35 20.30 13.44
C GLU A 178 15.80 19.79 12.11
N TYR A 179 16.17 18.57 11.71
CA TYR A 179 15.63 17.95 10.50
C TYR A 179 14.11 17.79 10.56
N ALA A 180 13.56 17.29 11.68
CA ALA A 180 12.12 17.13 11.87
C ALA A 180 11.35 18.46 11.75
N ASP A 181 11.94 19.57 12.19
CA ASP A 181 11.34 20.90 12.09
C ASP A 181 11.32 21.46 10.66
N THR A 182 12.17 20.94 9.77
CA THR A 182 12.26 21.36 8.36
C THR A 182 11.48 20.45 7.40
N LEU A 183 10.82 19.39 7.89
CA LEU A 183 10.09 18.46 7.04
C LEU A 183 8.93 19.13 6.29
N ILE A 184 8.94 18.97 4.97
CA ILE A 184 7.87 19.43 4.10
C ILE A 184 6.98 18.24 3.75
N PHE A 185 5.73 18.30 4.18
CA PHE A 185 4.74 17.27 3.96
C PHE A 185 4.02 17.47 2.63
N LYS A 186 3.84 16.37 1.89
CA LYS A 186 3.04 16.32 0.66
C LYS A 186 1.67 15.75 0.98
N VAL A 187 0.62 16.31 0.39
CA VAL A 187 -0.72 15.73 0.47
C VAL A 187 -0.73 14.41 -0.29
N TRP A 188 -1.33 13.39 0.30
CA TRP A 188 -1.60 12.13 -0.39
C TRP A 188 -2.78 12.30 -1.33
N ASP A 189 -2.50 12.37 -2.62
CA ASP A 189 -3.51 12.35 -3.69
C ASP A 189 -3.48 10.97 -4.36
N LYS A 190 -4.65 10.35 -4.52
CA LYS A 190 -4.80 8.95 -4.96
C LYS A 190 -4.46 8.74 -6.43
#